data_AF-A0A832IGZ7-F1
#
_entry.id   AF-A0A832IGZ7-F1
#
_cell.length_a   1.000
_cell.length_b   1.000
_cell.length_c   1.000
_cell.angle_alpha   90.00
_cell.angle_beta   90.00
_cell.angle_gamma   90.00
#
_symmetry.space_group_name_H-M   'P 1'
#
loop_
_entity.id
_entity.type
_entity.pdbx_description
1 polymer ?
#
loop_
_entity_poly.entity_id
_entity_poly.type
_entity_poly.pdbx_seq_one_letter_code
_entity_poly.pdbx_strand_id
1 'polypeptide(L)'
;KEKSVAQNAPHFGAVADILTAINLGIATDTWDNIPFSQASLGLDNLSPAFDTQEQIYTQIFTLLDGAIAALQGPDDSGISVGNEDLIYRGNLDKWLRAAYTIKARYQLHLVNKGVTSPNDVLASIANGFTSNADNFAMFYDERNINPWYSSEVLARNTGNFHRDIASQLVSSMNGDNYPFTSGALTIDPRLPVFASNGGAAEWKGFVSGGEGLAPDGTDANTTFVENGFYTSIDSPLLLISYAEAMFIKAEAAFLANGGTTTSVGANTDAYAAYMEGISASMAMYGVDGTAYMADTSVDVGEANLMLNHIMKEKYIHNFLNPETFVDYRRYNFSDDVFKGLTIRQEADADGDFAGQWFRRANYPSSEANRNNAVVQANQQSPVTPVWWEN
;
A
#
# COMPACT_ATOMS: atom_id res chain seq x y z
N LYS A 1 5.30 -23.98 7.85
CA LYS A 1 4.58 -24.06 9.15
C LYS A 1 4.58 -25.46 9.75
N GLU A 2 3.98 -26.48 9.12
CA GLU A 2 3.90 -27.84 9.71
C GLU A 2 5.26 -28.41 10.15
N LYS A 3 6.29 -28.24 9.32
CA LYS A 3 7.66 -28.64 9.67
C LYS A 3 8.22 -27.92 10.90
N SER A 4 7.94 -26.62 11.06
CA SER A 4 8.43 -25.87 12.23
C SER A 4 7.74 -26.33 13.51
N VAL A 5 6.46 -26.71 13.44
CA VAL A 5 5.75 -27.34 14.56
C VAL A 5 6.36 -28.70 14.89
N ALA A 6 6.59 -29.54 13.88
CA ALA A 6 7.19 -30.87 14.07
C ALA A 6 8.61 -30.82 14.66
N GLN A 7 9.35 -29.74 14.39
CA GLN A 7 10.71 -29.53 14.88
C GLN A 7 10.78 -28.64 16.12
N ASN A 8 9.63 -28.21 16.66
CA ASN A 8 9.53 -27.28 17.77
C ASN A 8 10.35 -25.98 17.57
N ALA A 9 10.35 -25.44 16.35
CA ALA A 9 11.05 -24.22 15.94
C ALA A 9 10.08 -23.02 15.85
N PRO A 10 9.69 -22.41 16.99
CA PRO A 10 8.67 -21.37 17.04
C PRO A 10 9.04 -20.12 16.24
N HIS A 11 10.30 -19.68 16.22
CA HIS A 11 10.70 -18.45 15.50
C HIS A 11 10.59 -18.62 13.99
N PHE A 12 10.99 -19.78 13.46
CA PHE A 12 10.78 -20.10 12.05
C PHE A 12 9.28 -20.19 11.71
N GLY A 13 8.49 -20.76 12.61
CA GLY A 13 7.04 -20.80 12.50
C GLY A 13 6.40 -19.42 12.47
N ALA A 14 6.89 -18.48 13.28
CA ALA A 14 6.40 -17.11 13.35
C ALA A 14 6.63 -16.34 12.05
N VAL A 15 7.82 -16.48 11.44
CA VAL A 15 8.09 -15.89 10.12
C VAL A 15 7.13 -16.42 9.06
N ALA A 16 6.83 -17.73 9.07
CA ALA A 16 5.86 -18.31 8.16
C ALA A 16 4.43 -17.78 8.39
N ASP A 17 4.03 -17.55 9.65
CA ASP A 17 2.72 -16.99 9.98
C ASP A 17 2.59 -15.53 9.51
N ILE A 18 3.64 -14.71 9.69
CA ILE A 18 3.67 -13.32 9.20
C ILE A 18 3.52 -13.28 7.68
N LEU A 19 4.29 -14.10 6.96
CA LEU A 19 4.19 -14.21 5.50
C LEU A 19 2.81 -14.70 5.05
N THR A 20 2.20 -15.63 5.78
CA THR A 20 0.84 -16.11 5.49
C THR A 20 -0.17 -14.99 5.68
N ALA A 21 -0.10 -14.26 6.80
CA ALA A 21 -0.98 -13.12 7.08
C ALA A 21 -0.88 -12.01 6.02
N ILE A 22 0.34 -11.72 5.53
CA ILE A 22 0.55 -10.78 4.42
C ILE A 22 -0.20 -11.24 3.16
N ASN A 23 0.00 -12.49 2.75
CA ASN A 23 -0.61 -13.00 1.52
C ASN A 23 -2.14 -13.08 1.63
N LEU A 24 -2.67 -13.42 2.82
CA LEU A 24 -4.11 -13.40 3.07
C LEU A 24 -4.70 -12.00 2.95
N GLY A 25 -4.04 -10.98 3.53
CA GLY A 25 -4.48 -9.60 3.43
C GLY A 25 -4.52 -9.12 1.99
N ILE A 26 -3.42 -9.30 1.22
CA ILE A 26 -3.37 -8.93 -0.19
C ILE A 26 -4.51 -9.61 -0.99
N ALA A 27 -4.72 -10.91 -0.77
CA ALA A 27 -5.74 -11.67 -1.48
C ALA A 27 -7.17 -11.23 -1.11
N THR A 28 -7.47 -11.11 0.18
CA THR A 28 -8.82 -10.74 0.63
C THR A 28 -9.15 -9.28 0.31
N ASP A 29 -8.16 -8.37 0.37
CA ASP A 29 -8.36 -6.97 -0.04
C ASP A 29 -8.54 -6.83 -1.55
N THR A 30 -8.15 -7.84 -2.34
CA THR A 30 -8.36 -7.89 -3.78
C THR A 30 -9.70 -8.50 -4.16
N TRP A 31 -10.08 -9.62 -3.53
CA TRP A 31 -11.21 -10.46 -3.96
C TRP A 31 -12.37 -10.60 -2.98
N ASP A 32 -12.24 -10.09 -1.75
CA ASP A 32 -13.17 -10.33 -0.64
C ASP A 32 -13.00 -11.76 -0.07
N ASN A 33 -13.96 -12.67 -0.32
CA ASN A 33 -13.90 -14.04 0.18
C ASN A 33 -12.83 -14.86 -0.56
N ILE A 34 -12.03 -15.63 0.17
CA ILE A 34 -10.93 -16.43 -0.42
C ILE A 34 -10.83 -17.80 0.24
N PRO A 35 -10.32 -18.83 -0.45
CA PRO A 35 -10.08 -20.13 0.18
C PRO A 35 -8.88 -20.04 1.13
N PHE A 36 -9.07 -20.41 2.41
CA PHE A 36 -7.94 -20.55 3.34
C PHE A 36 -8.05 -21.80 4.23
N SER A 37 -9.10 -21.92 5.03
CA SER A 37 -9.28 -22.96 6.04
C SER A 37 -9.25 -24.39 5.47
N GLN A 38 -9.64 -24.53 4.20
CA GLN A 38 -9.63 -25.79 3.45
C GLN A 38 -8.58 -25.84 2.34
N ALA A 39 -7.83 -24.75 2.12
CA ALA A 39 -6.96 -24.60 0.95
C ALA A 39 -5.76 -25.55 0.96
N SER A 40 -5.32 -25.99 2.13
CA SER A 40 -4.16 -26.87 2.30
C SER A 40 -4.48 -28.37 2.40
N LEU A 41 -5.74 -28.77 2.17
CA LEU A 41 -6.15 -30.19 2.23
C LEU A 41 -5.73 -31.02 1.00
N GLY A 42 -5.16 -30.37 -0.03
CA GLY A 42 -4.59 -31.06 -1.18
C GLY A 42 -5.58 -31.96 -1.91
N LEU A 43 -5.23 -33.23 -2.11
CA LEU A 43 -6.09 -34.19 -2.83
C LEU A 43 -7.35 -34.59 -2.06
N ASP A 44 -7.40 -34.34 -0.74
CA ASP A 44 -8.57 -34.66 0.09
C ASP A 44 -9.70 -33.63 -0.10
N ASN A 45 -9.40 -32.45 -0.67
CA ASN A 45 -10.41 -31.47 -1.05
C ASN A 45 -10.01 -30.70 -2.32
N LEU A 46 -10.60 -31.09 -3.45
CA LEU A 46 -10.37 -30.44 -4.75
C LEU A 46 -11.25 -29.21 -5.00
N SER A 47 -12.14 -28.86 -4.06
CA SER A 47 -13.07 -27.73 -4.17
C SER A 47 -13.18 -27.03 -2.83
N PRO A 48 -12.08 -26.41 -2.34
CA PRO A 48 -12.08 -25.70 -1.06
C PRO A 48 -13.12 -24.59 -1.07
N ALA A 49 -13.88 -24.51 0.02
CA ALA A 49 -14.79 -23.39 0.26
C ALA A 49 -14.00 -22.08 0.43
N PHE A 50 -14.64 -20.96 0.10
CA PHE A 50 -14.10 -19.64 0.41
C PHE A 50 -14.56 -19.24 1.81
N ASP A 51 -13.61 -18.84 2.65
CA ASP A 51 -13.91 -18.23 3.93
C ASP A 51 -14.32 -16.77 3.70
N THR A 52 -15.20 -16.25 4.56
CA THR A 52 -15.61 -14.85 4.44
C THR A 52 -14.44 -13.92 4.73
N GLN A 53 -14.41 -12.72 4.15
CA GLN A 53 -13.37 -11.74 4.45
C GLN A 53 -13.26 -11.44 5.97
N GLU A 54 -14.38 -11.40 6.71
CA GLU A 54 -14.36 -11.27 8.18
C GLU A 54 -13.60 -12.41 8.88
N GLN A 55 -13.82 -13.65 8.45
CA GLN A 55 -13.10 -14.82 8.96
C GLN A 55 -11.61 -14.76 8.60
N ILE A 56 -11.29 -14.30 7.40
CA ILE A 56 -9.90 -14.10 6.96
C ILE A 56 -9.20 -13.05 7.79
N TYR A 57 -9.82 -11.89 8.06
CA TYR A 57 -9.24 -10.86 8.94
C TYR A 57 -9.05 -11.37 10.37
N THR A 58 -10.00 -12.14 10.90
CA THR A 58 -9.85 -12.81 12.20
C THR A 58 -8.62 -13.73 12.22
N GLN A 59 -8.40 -14.46 11.12
CA GLN A 59 -7.27 -15.35 10.97
C GLN A 59 -5.94 -14.61 10.78
N ILE A 60 -5.93 -13.49 10.06
CA ILE A 60 -4.78 -12.59 9.91
C ILE A 60 -4.31 -12.13 11.30
N PHE A 61 -5.22 -11.63 12.14
CA PHE A 61 -4.84 -11.22 13.50
C PHE A 61 -4.39 -12.38 14.36
N THR A 62 -5.03 -13.55 14.26
CA THR A 62 -4.60 -14.76 14.98
C THR A 62 -3.15 -15.16 14.61
N LEU A 63 -2.80 -15.11 13.31
CA LEU A 63 -1.46 -15.42 12.84
C LEU A 63 -0.43 -14.39 13.33
N LEU A 64 -0.75 -13.10 13.23
CA LEU A 64 0.15 -12.03 13.65
C LEU A 64 0.37 -12.02 15.17
N ASP A 65 -0.69 -12.22 15.95
CA ASP A 65 -0.61 -12.28 17.42
C ASP A 65 0.17 -13.51 17.88
N GLY A 66 -0.07 -14.67 17.24
CA GLY A 66 0.70 -15.88 17.48
C GLY A 66 2.19 -15.69 17.13
N ALA A 67 2.49 -15.03 16.01
CA ALA A 67 3.86 -14.75 15.59
C ALA A 67 4.58 -13.79 16.54
N ILE A 68 3.92 -12.70 16.96
CA ILE A 68 4.44 -11.75 17.94
C ILE A 68 4.78 -12.46 19.25
N ALA A 69 3.85 -13.26 19.78
CA ALA A 69 4.05 -14.01 21.02
C ALA A 69 5.21 -15.02 20.88
N ALA A 70 5.30 -15.71 19.74
CA ALA A 70 6.37 -16.68 19.48
C ALA A 70 7.74 -16.00 19.39
N LEU A 71 7.85 -14.86 18.70
CA LEU A 71 9.12 -14.11 18.57
C LEU A 71 9.57 -13.46 19.88
N GLN A 72 8.63 -13.10 20.76
CA GLN A 72 8.93 -12.61 22.11
C GLN A 72 9.32 -13.74 23.09
N GLY A 73 8.96 -14.99 22.75
CA GLY A 73 9.27 -16.17 23.54
C GLY A 73 10.64 -16.80 23.20
N PRO A 74 11.10 -17.75 24.02
CA PRO A 74 12.32 -18.50 23.75
C PRO A 74 12.16 -19.45 22.56
N ASP A 75 13.27 -19.75 21.88
CA ASP A 75 13.38 -20.81 20.87
C ASP A 75 14.60 -21.69 21.16
N ASP A 76 14.34 -22.86 21.74
CA ASP A 76 15.36 -23.85 22.10
C ASP A 76 15.55 -24.94 21.02
N SER A 77 15.01 -24.76 19.81
CA SER A 77 15.06 -25.76 18.73
C SER A 77 16.46 -25.96 18.14
N GLY A 78 17.34 -24.96 18.29
CA GLY A 78 18.61 -24.90 17.59
C GLY A 78 18.48 -24.63 16.08
N ILE A 79 17.28 -24.32 15.59
CA ILE A 79 17.01 -24.01 14.18
C ILE A 79 16.91 -22.49 14.03
N SER A 80 17.75 -21.93 13.16
CA SER A 80 17.72 -20.51 12.84
C SER A 80 17.03 -20.29 11.49
N VAL A 81 16.36 -19.13 11.35
CA VAL A 81 15.84 -18.64 10.06
C VAL A 81 16.99 -18.37 9.06
N GLY A 82 18.15 -17.93 9.56
CA GLY A 82 19.38 -17.84 8.77
C GLY A 82 19.36 -16.82 7.63
N ASN A 83 20.36 -16.93 6.74
CA ASN A 83 20.54 -16.02 5.60
C ASN A 83 19.63 -16.35 4.41
N GLU A 84 18.93 -17.48 4.48
CA GLU A 84 17.92 -17.94 3.54
C GLU A 84 16.69 -17.03 3.53
N ASP A 85 16.45 -16.31 4.63
CA ASP A 85 15.49 -15.21 4.67
C ASP A 85 15.96 -14.05 3.78
N LEU A 86 15.21 -13.83 2.70
CA LEU A 86 15.50 -12.82 1.69
C LEU A 86 15.19 -11.39 2.12
N ILE A 87 14.43 -11.20 3.21
CA ILE A 87 13.99 -9.89 3.68
C ILE A 87 14.93 -9.36 4.77
N TYR A 88 15.07 -10.10 5.88
CA TYR A 88 15.82 -9.62 7.05
C TYR A 88 17.04 -10.45 7.40
N ARG A 89 17.40 -11.45 6.57
CA ARG A 89 18.57 -12.32 6.78
C ARG A 89 18.59 -12.93 8.18
N GLY A 90 17.41 -13.32 8.67
CA GLY A 90 17.25 -13.96 9.97
C GLY A 90 17.21 -13.00 11.16
N ASN A 91 17.16 -11.67 10.94
CA ASN A 91 17.01 -10.71 12.01
C ASN A 91 15.57 -10.73 12.56
N LEU A 92 15.38 -11.43 13.68
CA LEU A 92 14.07 -11.64 14.29
C LEU A 92 13.47 -10.38 14.92
N ASP A 93 14.30 -9.43 15.38
CA ASP A 93 13.80 -8.15 15.89
C ASP A 93 13.12 -7.34 14.78
N LYS A 94 13.65 -7.39 13.55
CA LYS A 94 13.00 -6.78 12.38
C LYS A 94 11.73 -7.51 12.00
N TRP A 95 11.69 -8.84 12.08
CA TRP A 95 10.45 -9.61 11.88
C TRP A 95 9.39 -9.25 12.93
N LEU A 96 9.78 -9.04 14.19
CA LEU A 96 8.86 -8.62 15.25
C LEU A 96 8.28 -7.23 14.98
N ARG A 97 9.14 -6.26 14.62
CA ARG A 97 8.69 -4.91 14.23
C ARG A 97 7.81 -4.94 12.98
N ALA A 98 8.11 -5.80 12.01
CA ALA A 98 7.27 -6.01 10.83
C ALA A 98 5.89 -6.56 11.22
N ALA A 99 5.82 -7.56 12.10
CA ALA A 99 4.56 -8.14 12.55
C ALA A 99 3.65 -7.09 13.22
N TYR A 100 4.21 -6.24 14.09
CA TYR A 100 3.47 -5.14 14.70
C TYR A 100 3.00 -4.09 13.68
N THR A 101 3.86 -3.73 12.73
CA THR A 101 3.53 -2.73 11.69
C THR A 101 2.44 -3.25 10.74
N ILE A 102 2.53 -4.50 10.32
CA ILE A 102 1.53 -5.17 9.47
C ILE A 102 0.21 -5.34 10.23
N LYS A 103 0.26 -5.69 11.52
CA LYS A 103 -0.93 -5.73 12.38
C LYS A 103 -1.61 -4.36 12.45
N ALA A 104 -0.84 -3.29 12.64
CA ALA A 104 -1.37 -1.93 12.66
C ALA A 104 -2.03 -1.54 11.33
N ARG A 105 -1.43 -1.90 10.18
CA ARG A 105 -2.04 -1.70 8.86
C ARG A 105 -3.40 -2.39 8.76
N TYR A 106 -3.49 -3.69 9.04
CA TYR A 106 -4.77 -4.41 8.95
C TYR A 106 -5.79 -3.97 10.01
N GLN A 107 -5.34 -3.55 11.20
CA GLN A 107 -6.24 -2.91 12.17
C GLN A 107 -6.77 -1.60 11.60
N LEU A 108 -5.93 -0.80 10.95
CA LEU A 108 -6.33 0.46 10.36
C LEU A 108 -7.42 0.22 9.31
N HIS A 109 -7.29 -0.78 8.43
CA HIS A 109 -8.30 -1.15 7.42
C HIS A 109 -9.71 -1.22 8.00
N LEU A 110 -9.84 -1.73 9.22
CA LEU A 110 -11.11 -2.01 9.88
C LEU A 110 -11.63 -0.88 10.79
N VAL A 111 -10.90 0.22 10.94
CA VAL A 111 -11.28 1.35 11.79
C VAL A 111 -12.61 1.95 11.34
N ASN A 112 -12.75 2.24 10.03
CA ASN A 112 -13.98 2.83 9.50
C ASN A 112 -15.16 1.86 9.67
N LYS A 113 -14.92 0.54 9.54
CA LYS A 113 -15.92 -0.50 9.78
C LYS A 113 -16.38 -0.58 11.25
N GLY A 114 -15.61 -0.04 12.18
CA GLY A 114 -15.89 -0.06 13.61
C GLY A 114 -15.54 -1.38 14.30
N VAL A 115 -14.76 -2.26 13.64
CA VAL A 115 -14.31 -3.54 14.22
C VAL A 115 -13.07 -3.33 15.11
N THR A 116 -12.23 -2.36 14.76
CA THR A 116 -11.06 -1.91 15.53
C THR A 116 -11.20 -0.43 15.85
N SER A 117 -10.49 0.04 16.88
CA SER A 117 -10.37 1.47 17.17
C SER A 117 -9.04 2.04 16.67
N PRO A 118 -8.96 3.36 16.41
CA PRO A 118 -7.68 4.02 16.14
C PRO A 118 -6.65 3.81 17.26
N ASN A 119 -7.09 3.67 18.52
CA ASN A 119 -6.19 3.38 19.65
C ASN A 119 -5.56 1.98 19.58
N ASP A 120 -6.25 0.99 19.00
CA ASP A 120 -5.68 -0.34 18.78
C ASP A 120 -4.54 -0.29 17.75
N VAL A 121 -4.72 0.53 16.70
CA VAL A 121 -3.68 0.80 15.69
C VAL A 121 -2.47 1.46 16.35
N LEU A 122 -2.69 2.49 17.18
CA LEU A 122 -1.63 3.19 17.91
C LEU A 122 -0.86 2.27 18.86
N ALA A 123 -1.54 1.36 19.55
CA ALA A 123 -0.90 0.38 20.44
C ALA A 123 0.01 -0.59 19.67
N SER A 124 -0.42 -1.07 18.50
CA SER A 124 0.41 -1.94 17.65
C SER A 124 1.58 -1.19 17.03
N ILE A 125 1.34 -0.03 16.40
CA ILE A 125 2.38 0.71 15.67
C ILE A 125 3.49 1.25 16.59
N ALA A 126 3.20 1.46 17.88
CA ALA A 126 4.21 1.84 18.88
C ALA A 126 5.34 0.81 19.05
N ASN A 127 5.10 -0.46 18.68
CA ASN A 127 6.09 -1.53 18.69
C ASN A 127 6.57 -1.90 17.27
N GLY A 128 6.17 -1.11 16.27
CA GLY A 128 6.47 -1.33 14.86
C GLY A 128 7.86 -0.84 14.46
N PHE A 129 7.99 -0.51 13.17
CA PHE A 129 9.22 0.02 12.59
C PHE A 129 9.72 1.28 13.29
N THR A 130 11.05 1.41 13.35
CA THR A 130 11.75 2.51 14.05
C THR A 130 12.54 3.40 13.10
N SER A 131 12.82 2.95 11.89
CA SER A 131 13.52 3.70 10.85
C SER A 131 13.36 3.01 9.49
N ASN A 132 13.78 3.66 8.41
CA ASN A 132 13.84 3.05 7.07
C ASN A 132 14.68 1.76 6.99
N ALA A 133 15.58 1.51 7.95
CA ALA A 133 16.33 0.26 8.02
C ALA A 133 15.44 -0.96 8.34
N ASP A 134 14.22 -0.74 8.84
CA ASP A 134 13.24 -1.78 9.14
C ASP A 134 12.28 -2.06 7.98
N ASN A 135 12.38 -1.34 6.84
CA ASN A 135 11.47 -1.51 5.71
C ASN A 135 11.37 -2.99 5.27
N PHE A 136 10.15 -3.45 5.02
CA PHE A 136 9.91 -4.77 4.46
C PHE A 136 10.12 -4.70 2.94
N ALA A 137 11.31 -5.06 2.50
CA ALA A 137 11.75 -4.94 1.12
C ALA A 137 12.26 -6.29 0.58
N MET A 138 11.81 -6.64 -0.62
CA MET A 138 12.43 -7.71 -1.41
C MET A 138 13.40 -7.09 -2.42
N PHE A 139 14.67 -7.50 -2.36
CA PHE A 139 15.71 -7.01 -3.27
C PHE A 139 15.84 -7.90 -4.50
N TYR A 140 16.19 -7.27 -5.62
CA TYR A 140 16.34 -7.87 -6.94
C TYR A 140 17.78 -7.76 -7.41
N ASP A 141 18.14 -8.49 -8.46
CA ASP A 141 19.48 -8.49 -9.03
C ASP A 141 19.44 -8.71 -10.56
N GLU A 142 20.60 -8.81 -11.20
CA GLU A 142 20.69 -9.01 -12.65
C GLU A 142 20.09 -10.35 -13.13
N ARG A 143 19.87 -11.32 -12.23
CA ARG A 143 19.29 -12.64 -12.56
C ARG A 143 17.79 -12.68 -12.32
N ASN A 144 17.34 -12.02 -11.25
CA ASN A 144 15.94 -11.80 -10.91
C ASN A 144 15.73 -10.30 -10.97
N ILE A 145 15.40 -9.78 -12.15
CA ILE A 145 15.24 -8.34 -12.36
C ILE A 145 13.94 -7.83 -11.73
N ASN A 146 13.94 -6.57 -11.29
CA ASN A 146 12.77 -5.92 -10.73
C ASN A 146 11.56 -5.97 -11.71
N PRO A 147 10.36 -6.38 -11.25
CA PRO A 147 9.16 -6.47 -12.09
C PRO A 147 8.70 -5.14 -12.73
N TRP A 148 8.87 -3.99 -12.07
CA TRP A 148 8.55 -2.68 -12.64
C TRP A 148 9.56 -2.27 -13.71
N TYR A 149 10.85 -2.55 -13.51
CA TYR A 149 11.85 -2.41 -14.58
C TYR A 149 11.46 -3.26 -15.80
N SER A 150 11.13 -4.54 -15.59
CA SER A 150 10.77 -5.45 -16.68
C SER A 150 9.50 -5.01 -17.41
N SER A 151 8.48 -4.53 -16.68
CA SER A 151 7.15 -4.25 -17.24
C SER A 151 6.98 -2.85 -17.79
N GLU A 152 7.77 -1.87 -17.33
CA GLU A 152 7.66 -0.48 -17.76
C GLU A 152 8.86 -0.04 -18.61
N VAL A 153 10.09 -0.28 -18.15
CA VAL A 153 11.29 0.21 -18.85
C VAL A 153 11.67 -0.71 -20.00
N LEU A 154 11.88 -2.00 -19.72
CA LEU A 154 12.29 -2.97 -20.74
C LEU A 154 11.20 -3.16 -21.79
N ALA A 155 9.93 -3.24 -21.36
CA ALA A 155 8.80 -3.33 -22.27
C ALA A 155 8.74 -2.13 -23.22
N ARG A 156 8.82 -0.89 -22.72
CA ARG A 156 8.89 0.32 -23.53
C ARG A 156 10.06 0.31 -24.53
N ASN A 157 11.26 -0.02 -24.06
CA ASN A 157 12.47 -0.04 -24.90
C ASN A 157 12.43 -1.11 -26.01
N THR A 158 11.55 -2.10 -25.89
CA THR A 158 11.35 -3.17 -26.87
C THR A 158 10.07 -3.03 -27.69
N GLY A 159 9.33 -1.92 -27.51
CA GLY A 159 8.06 -1.68 -28.19
C GLY A 159 6.91 -2.57 -27.70
N ASN A 160 7.06 -3.21 -26.54
CA ASN A 160 6.01 -3.97 -25.89
C ASN A 160 5.07 -3.05 -25.10
N PHE A 161 3.90 -3.59 -24.74
CA PHE A 161 2.94 -2.91 -23.89
C PHE A 161 3.57 -2.54 -22.53
N HIS A 162 3.42 -1.28 -22.16
CA HIS A 162 3.86 -0.67 -20.91
C HIS A 162 2.80 0.37 -20.48
N ARG A 163 2.93 0.89 -19.26
CA ARG A 163 2.07 1.92 -18.70
C ARG A 163 2.87 3.22 -18.52
N ASP A 164 2.13 4.32 -18.44
CA ASP A 164 2.67 5.65 -18.15
C ASP A 164 2.06 6.21 -16.86
N ILE A 165 2.57 7.36 -16.41
CA ILE A 165 2.28 7.89 -15.08
C ILE A 165 0.96 8.66 -15.09
N ALA A 166 0.04 8.26 -14.22
CA ALA A 166 -1.29 8.86 -14.13
C ALA A 166 -1.27 10.31 -13.62
N SER A 167 -2.21 11.12 -14.10
CA SER A 167 -2.42 12.52 -13.70
C SER A 167 -2.61 12.67 -12.20
N GLN A 168 -3.25 11.71 -11.51
CA GLN A 168 -3.45 11.80 -10.06
C GLN A 168 -2.13 11.92 -9.29
N LEU A 169 -1.08 11.19 -9.68
CA LEU A 169 0.23 11.29 -9.05
C LEU A 169 0.89 12.62 -9.41
N VAL A 170 0.95 12.93 -10.71
CA VAL A 170 1.64 14.12 -11.22
C VAL A 170 1.02 15.40 -10.66
N SER A 171 -0.31 15.53 -10.72
CA SER A 171 -1.06 16.69 -10.21
C SER A 171 -1.00 16.82 -8.68
N SER A 172 -0.73 15.72 -7.95
CA SER A 172 -0.47 15.77 -6.50
C SER A 172 0.92 16.31 -6.17
N MET A 173 1.83 16.34 -7.16
CA MET A 173 3.25 16.61 -6.98
C MET A 173 3.75 17.84 -7.75
N ASN A 174 3.01 18.37 -8.73
CA ASN A 174 3.45 19.49 -9.58
C ASN A 174 2.82 20.85 -9.19
N GLY A 175 2.06 20.90 -8.08
CA GLY A 175 1.38 22.10 -7.64
C GLY A 175 -0.07 22.27 -8.12
N ASP A 176 -0.59 21.39 -9.00
CA ASP A 176 -1.96 21.52 -9.53
C ASP A 176 -3.02 21.28 -8.45
N ASN A 177 -3.00 20.10 -7.82
CA ASN A 177 -3.95 19.75 -6.76
C ASN A 177 -3.55 20.41 -5.44
N TYR A 178 -2.25 20.59 -5.20
CA TYR A 178 -1.70 21.15 -3.97
C TYR A 178 -0.69 22.26 -4.30
N PRO A 179 -1.14 23.51 -4.54
CA PRO A 179 -0.25 24.61 -4.87
C PRO A 179 0.76 24.90 -3.77
N PHE A 180 2.05 24.91 -4.13
CA PHE A 180 3.13 25.36 -3.26
C PHE A 180 3.01 26.86 -2.98
N THR A 181 3.27 27.28 -1.74
CA THR A 181 3.07 28.67 -1.31
C THR A 181 4.38 29.44 -1.14
N SER A 182 5.51 28.75 -1.01
CA SER A 182 6.82 29.36 -0.77
C SER A 182 7.43 30.02 -2.01
N GLY A 183 7.04 29.57 -3.21
CA GLY A 183 7.70 29.93 -4.48
C GLY A 183 9.11 29.36 -4.65
N ALA A 184 9.61 28.56 -3.68
CA ALA A 184 10.90 27.89 -3.76
C ALA A 184 10.85 26.59 -4.59
N LEU A 185 9.65 26.07 -4.82
CA LEU A 185 9.38 24.82 -5.51
C LEU A 185 8.27 25.01 -6.53
N THR A 186 8.41 24.31 -7.65
CA THR A 186 7.34 24.11 -8.64
C THR A 186 6.91 22.66 -8.73
N ILE A 187 7.69 21.73 -8.17
CA ILE A 187 7.39 20.30 -8.10
C ILE A 187 7.90 19.73 -6.76
N ASP A 188 7.29 18.65 -6.33
CA ASP A 188 7.78 17.76 -5.30
C ASP A 188 9.10 17.11 -5.76
N PRO A 189 10.16 17.13 -4.93
CA PRO A 189 11.48 16.60 -5.30
C PRO A 189 11.48 15.09 -5.59
N ARG A 190 10.45 14.35 -5.18
CA ARG A 190 10.30 12.91 -5.48
C ARG A 190 9.79 12.66 -6.90
N LEU A 191 9.13 13.62 -7.55
CA LEU A 191 8.52 13.40 -8.88
C LEU A 191 9.54 12.94 -9.94
N PRO A 192 10.74 13.57 -10.05
CA PRO A 192 11.77 13.13 -11.00
C PRO A 192 12.41 11.77 -10.65
N VAL A 193 12.18 11.24 -9.44
CA VAL A 193 12.64 9.90 -9.03
C VAL A 193 11.68 8.81 -9.49
N PHE A 194 10.41 9.17 -9.72
CA PHE A 194 9.36 8.25 -10.18
C PHE A 194 9.15 8.32 -11.70
N ALA A 195 9.25 9.53 -12.25
CA ALA A 195 8.81 9.84 -13.59
C ALA A 195 9.82 10.70 -14.35
N SER A 196 9.74 10.64 -15.68
CA SER A 196 10.42 11.54 -16.60
C SER A 196 9.40 12.21 -17.51
N ASN A 197 9.55 13.51 -17.71
CA ASN A 197 8.77 14.29 -18.69
C ASN A 197 9.58 14.64 -19.95
N GLY A 198 10.75 14.02 -20.14
CA GLY A 198 11.63 14.30 -21.28
C GLY A 198 12.26 15.71 -21.31
N GLY A 199 12.28 16.41 -20.17
CA GLY A 199 12.83 17.78 -20.07
C GLY A 199 11.85 18.88 -20.51
N ALA A 200 10.57 18.57 -20.62
CA ALA A 200 9.53 19.57 -20.85
C ALA A 200 9.44 20.57 -19.68
N ALA A 201 8.92 21.77 -19.96
CA ALA A 201 8.74 22.81 -18.94
C ALA A 201 7.68 22.44 -17.88
N GLU A 202 6.66 21.68 -18.27
CA GLU A 202 5.54 21.27 -17.43
C GLU A 202 5.48 19.75 -17.31
N TRP A 203 5.05 19.27 -16.15
CA TRP A 203 4.80 17.85 -15.89
C TRP A 203 3.31 17.56 -16.09
N LYS A 204 3.00 16.69 -17.05
CA LYS A 204 1.63 16.38 -17.45
C LYS A 204 1.37 14.88 -17.40
N GLY A 205 0.66 14.45 -16.36
CA GLY A 205 0.26 13.06 -16.18
C GLY A 205 -0.92 12.66 -17.05
N PHE A 206 -0.98 11.36 -17.35
CA PHE A 206 -2.01 10.77 -18.21
C PHE A 206 -3.33 10.63 -17.45
N VAL A 207 -4.41 11.17 -18.00
CA VAL A 207 -5.76 10.89 -17.47
C VAL A 207 -6.09 9.42 -17.73
N SER A 208 -6.46 8.69 -16.67
CA SER A 208 -6.89 7.28 -16.79
C SER A 208 -8.04 7.16 -17.78
N GLY A 209 -7.87 6.38 -18.84
CA GLY A 209 -8.88 6.25 -19.92
C GLY A 209 -8.95 7.43 -20.89
N GLY A 210 -8.17 8.49 -20.70
CA GLY A 210 -8.21 9.73 -21.49
C GLY A 210 -7.35 9.72 -22.76
N GLU A 211 -7.13 8.55 -23.35
CA GLU A 211 -6.52 8.38 -24.68
C GLU A 211 -5.18 9.13 -24.93
N GLY A 212 -4.37 9.33 -23.89
CA GLY A 212 -3.06 10.00 -24.01
C GLY A 212 -3.04 11.47 -23.56
N LEU A 213 -4.17 12.01 -23.10
CA LEU A 213 -4.31 13.40 -22.71
C LEU A 213 -4.05 13.64 -21.22
N ALA A 214 -3.65 14.88 -20.93
CA ALA A 214 -3.57 15.46 -19.60
C ALA A 214 -4.89 16.15 -19.21
N PRO A 215 -5.09 16.52 -17.92
CA PRO A 215 -6.33 17.17 -17.46
C PRO A 215 -6.68 18.48 -18.17
N ASP A 216 -5.69 19.19 -18.72
CA ASP A 216 -5.88 20.44 -19.48
C ASP A 216 -6.31 20.20 -20.95
N GLY A 217 -6.46 18.93 -21.36
CA GLY A 217 -6.83 18.53 -22.71
C GLY A 217 -5.68 18.54 -23.72
N THR A 218 -4.45 18.80 -23.28
CA THR A 218 -3.25 18.68 -24.12
C THR A 218 -2.60 17.30 -23.96
N ASP A 219 -1.62 16.98 -24.81
CA ASP A 219 -0.89 15.72 -24.73
C ASP A 219 -0.17 15.59 -23.38
N ALA A 220 -0.35 14.45 -22.71
CA ALA A 220 0.44 14.09 -21.53
C ALA A 220 1.88 13.74 -21.92
N ASN A 221 2.81 13.84 -20.97
CA ASN A 221 4.24 13.71 -21.25
C ASN A 221 5.05 12.92 -20.22
N THR A 222 4.41 12.35 -19.18
CA THR A 222 5.14 11.69 -18.09
C THR A 222 5.16 10.18 -18.24
N THR A 223 6.37 9.63 -18.36
CA THR A 223 6.61 8.19 -18.41
C THR A 223 7.37 7.75 -17.16
N PHE A 224 7.48 6.44 -16.90
CA PHE A 224 8.40 5.94 -15.89
C PHE A 224 9.84 6.38 -16.20
N VAL A 225 10.52 6.96 -15.21
CA VAL A 225 11.95 7.29 -15.35
C VAL A 225 12.76 6.01 -15.52
N GLU A 226 13.82 6.06 -16.32
CA GLU A 226 14.77 4.96 -16.43
C GLU A 226 15.81 5.04 -15.31
N ASN A 227 16.12 3.91 -14.66
CA ASN A 227 17.01 3.85 -13.49
C ASN A 227 16.55 4.73 -12.32
N GLY A 228 15.23 4.91 -12.15
CA GLY A 228 14.65 5.54 -10.96
C GLY A 228 14.60 4.59 -9.78
N PHE A 229 14.03 5.06 -8.67
CA PHE A 229 13.97 4.26 -7.44
C PHE A 229 13.22 2.93 -7.61
N TYR A 230 12.14 2.91 -8.39
CA TYR A 230 11.34 1.70 -8.65
C TYR A 230 11.74 0.95 -9.92
N THR A 231 12.53 1.58 -10.77
CA THR A 231 12.71 1.19 -12.17
C THR A 231 14.19 1.03 -12.53
N SER A 232 15.05 0.75 -11.55
CA SER A 232 16.34 0.12 -11.77
C SER A 232 16.20 -1.40 -11.72
N ILE A 233 17.18 -2.11 -12.29
CA ILE A 233 17.18 -3.59 -12.34
C ILE A 233 17.12 -4.20 -10.92
N ASP A 234 17.81 -3.57 -9.98
CA ASP A 234 18.02 -3.99 -8.60
C ASP A 234 17.12 -3.27 -7.58
N SER A 235 16.20 -2.41 -8.05
CA SER A 235 15.22 -1.72 -7.21
C SER A 235 14.50 -2.71 -6.29
N PRO A 236 14.35 -2.39 -4.99
CA PRO A 236 13.56 -3.22 -4.10
C PRO A 236 12.06 -3.12 -4.44
N LEU A 237 11.31 -4.19 -4.18
CA LEU A 237 9.87 -4.11 -4.01
C LEU A 237 9.54 -3.95 -2.53
N LEU A 238 8.86 -2.86 -2.20
CA LEU A 238 8.43 -2.53 -0.84
C LEU A 238 7.03 -3.08 -0.61
N LEU A 239 6.88 -3.91 0.42
CA LEU A 239 5.57 -4.33 0.91
C LEU A 239 4.97 -3.28 1.84
N ILE A 240 5.77 -2.88 2.84
CA ILE A 240 5.45 -1.86 3.85
C ILE A 240 6.74 -1.18 4.30
N SER A 241 6.69 0.13 4.52
CA SER A 241 7.84 0.95 4.89
C SER A 241 7.63 1.64 6.25
N TYR A 242 8.71 2.20 6.79
CA TYR A 242 8.66 3.05 7.97
C TYR A 242 7.91 4.37 7.71
N ALA A 243 8.07 4.99 6.55
CA ALA A 243 7.30 6.18 6.20
C ALA A 243 5.79 5.88 6.18
N GLU A 244 5.37 4.75 5.62
CA GLU A 244 3.98 4.31 5.71
C GLU A 244 3.55 4.04 7.16
N ALA A 245 4.39 3.40 7.97
CA ALA A 245 4.14 3.20 9.40
C ALA A 245 3.86 4.53 10.12
N MET A 246 4.58 5.59 9.77
CA MET A 246 4.36 6.93 10.31
C MET A 246 3.07 7.57 9.80
N PHE A 247 2.69 7.35 8.53
CA PHE A 247 1.39 7.80 8.04
C PHE A 247 0.21 7.01 8.66
N ILE A 248 0.37 5.71 8.91
CA ILE A 248 -0.58 4.89 9.69
C ILE A 248 -0.74 5.47 11.10
N LYS A 249 0.37 5.80 11.76
CA LYS A 249 0.35 6.45 13.08
C LYS A 249 -0.31 7.83 13.03
N ALA A 250 -0.01 8.64 12.02
CA ALA A 250 -0.59 9.97 11.85
C ALA A 250 -2.12 9.89 11.68
N GLU A 251 -2.58 9.02 10.79
CA GLU A 251 -4.01 8.78 10.52
C GLU A 251 -4.73 8.27 11.77
N ALA A 252 -4.18 7.25 12.43
CA ALA A 252 -4.77 6.71 13.65
C ALA A 252 -4.83 7.73 14.79
N ALA A 253 -3.76 8.52 15.00
CA ALA A 253 -3.74 9.58 16.00
C ALA A 253 -4.75 10.69 15.69
N PHE A 254 -4.89 11.07 14.42
CA PHE A 254 -5.86 12.05 13.97
C PHE A 254 -7.30 11.59 14.26
N LEU A 255 -7.63 10.35 13.89
CA LEU A 255 -8.95 9.76 14.13
C LEU A 255 -9.23 9.56 15.63
N ALA A 256 -8.24 9.13 16.43
CA ALA A 256 -8.37 8.95 17.87
C ALA A 256 -8.75 10.25 18.61
N ASN A 257 -8.34 11.39 18.06
CA ASN A 257 -8.60 12.73 18.61
C ASN A 257 -9.84 13.40 17.98
N GLY A 258 -10.72 12.62 17.34
CA GLY A 258 -11.98 13.11 16.79
C GLY A 258 -11.90 13.69 15.38
N GLY A 259 -10.77 13.49 14.69
CA GLY A 259 -10.61 13.84 13.29
C GLY A 259 -11.62 13.12 12.39
N THR A 260 -12.11 13.84 11.38
CA THR A 260 -13.01 13.36 10.33
C THR A 260 -12.41 13.70 8.95
N THR A 261 -13.07 13.29 7.87
CA THR A 261 -12.62 13.61 6.51
C THR A 261 -12.56 15.11 6.21
N THR A 262 -13.32 15.92 6.95
CA THR A 262 -13.45 17.38 6.72
C THR A 262 -13.02 18.23 7.91
N SER A 263 -12.64 17.62 9.04
CA SER A 263 -12.25 18.38 10.23
C SER A 263 -10.86 18.99 10.10
N VAL A 264 -10.70 20.15 10.73
CA VAL A 264 -9.40 20.77 11.07
C VAL A 264 -9.27 20.80 12.60
N GLY A 265 -8.06 20.65 13.13
CA GLY A 265 -7.83 20.77 14.57
C GLY A 265 -6.44 20.37 15.02
N ALA A 266 -6.08 20.78 16.24
CA ALA A 266 -4.79 20.49 16.86
C ALA A 266 -4.64 18.99 17.17
N ASN A 267 -3.72 18.34 16.47
CA ASN A 267 -3.42 16.92 16.66
C ASN A 267 -1.90 16.71 16.74
N THR A 268 -1.30 17.04 17.89
CA THR A 268 0.17 17.06 18.06
C THR A 268 0.84 15.75 17.67
N ASP A 269 0.35 14.61 18.16
CA ASP A 269 0.91 13.29 17.82
C ASP A 269 0.74 12.93 16.34
N ALA A 270 -0.41 13.32 15.74
CA ALA A 270 -0.68 13.07 14.33
C ALA A 270 0.23 13.91 13.44
N TYR A 271 0.38 15.18 13.77
CA TYR A 271 1.23 16.12 13.03
C TYR A 271 2.71 15.74 13.14
N ALA A 272 3.18 15.34 14.32
CA ALA A 272 4.54 14.85 14.49
C ALA A 272 4.80 13.60 13.62
N ALA A 273 3.87 12.64 13.62
CA ALA A 273 3.98 11.44 12.77
C ALA A 273 3.87 11.77 11.27
N TYR A 274 3.04 12.73 10.90
CA TYR A 274 2.92 13.23 9.52
C TYR A 274 4.24 13.79 9.00
N MET A 275 4.87 14.70 9.76
CA MET A 275 6.16 15.29 9.38
C MET A 275 7.29 14.27 9.37
N GLU A 276 7.31 13.32 10.31
CA GLU A 276 8.27 12.21 10.33
C GLU A 276 8.08 11.29 9.11
N GLY A 277 6.84 10.99 8.72
CA GLY A 277 6.54 10.21 7.52
C GLY A 277 7.07 10.87 6.25
N ILE A 278 6.94 12.19 6.12
CA ILE A 278 7.51 12.95 4.99
C ILE A 278 9.04 12.86 5.01
N SER A 279 9.66 13.12 6.17
CA SER A 279 11.12 13.03 6.34
C SER A 279 11.65 11.65 5.94
N ALA A 280 11.04 10.59 6.48
CA ALA A 280 11.37 9.21 6.17
C ALA A 280 11.17 8.89 4.68
N SER A 281 10.12 9.43 4.05
CA SER A 281 9.84 9.28 2.62
C SER A 281 10.94 9.93 1.78
N MET A 282 11.30 11.17 2.06
CA MET A 282 12.38 11.90 1.38
C MET A 282 13.72 11.17 1.52
N ALA A 283 14.04 10.71 2.73
CA ALA A 283 15.25 9.96 3.00
C ALA A 283 15.29 8.60 2.27
N MET A 284 14.17 7.88 2.19
CA MET A 284 14.10 6.60 1.47
C MET A 284 14.35 6.79 -0.03
N TYR A 285 13.79 7.85 -0.62
CA TYR A 285 13.97 8.16 -2.03
C TYR A 285 15.27 8.92 -2.34
N GLY A 286 16.07 9.25 -1.32
CA GLY A 286 17.37 9.89 -1.48
C GLY A 286 17.30 11.33 -2.01
N VAL A 287 16.22 12.04 -1.72
CA VAL A 287 16.00 13.43 -2.17
C VAL A 287 16.13 14.43 -1.03
N ASP A 288 16.55 15.65 -1.35
CA ASP A 288 16.56 16.76 -0.38
C ASP A 288 15.15 17.34 -0.21
N GLY A 289 14.53 17.03 0.93
CA GLY A 289 13.20 17.51 1.29
C GLY A 289 13.16 18.89 1.95
N THR A 290 14.30 19.57 2.14
CA THR A 290 14.39 20.77 3.00
C THR A 290 13.41 21.87 2.59
N ALA A 291 13.35 22.23 1.30
CA ALA A 291 12.42 23.24 0.81
C ALA A 291 10.96 22.75 0.83
N TYR A 292 10.74 21.45 0.58
CA TYR A 292 9.41 20.85 0.53
C TYR A 292 8.75 20.87 1.91
N MET A 293 9.48 20.42 2.93
CA MET A 293 9.01 20.36 4.29
C MET A 293 8.88 21.73 4.96
N ALA A 294 9.46 22.79 4.38
CA ALA A 294 9.32 24.16 4.86
C ALA A 294 8.19 24.95 4.16
N ASP A 295 7.62 24.40 3.08
CA ASP A 295 6.49 25.04 2.38
C ASP A 295 5.23 24.93 3.22
N THR A 296 4.46 26.01 3.38
CA THR A 296 3.29 26.01 4.28
C THR A 296 2.09 25.24 3.73
N SER A 297 2.13 24.80 2.47
CA SER A 297 1.18 23.80 1.93
C SER A 297 1.48 22.37 2.41
N VAL A 298 2.69 22.14 2.94
CA VAL A 298 3.15 20.86 3.49
C VAL A 298 3.24 20.97 5.01
N ASP A 299 4.02 21.92 5.52
CA ASP A 299 3.98 22.31 6.93
C ASP A 299 2.74 23.17 7.21
N VAL A 300 1.60 22.48 7.33
CA VAL A 300 0.31 23.08 7.62
C VAL A 300 0.17 23.53 9.08
N GLY A 301 1.10 23.14 9.96
CA GLY A 301 1.03 23.31 11.40
C GLY A 301 -0.03 22.44 12.08
N GLU A 302 0.19 22.14 13.36
CA GLU A 302 -0.64 21.20 14.15
C GLU A 302 -2.14 21.51 14.11
N ALA A 303 -2.51 22.80 14.14
CA ALA A 303 -3.91 23.24 14.21
C ALA A 303 -4.67 23.14 12.88
N ASN A 304 -3.97 23.01 11.74
CA ASN A 304 -4.57 22.94 10.41
C ASN A 304 -4.40 21.58 9.75
N LEU A 305 -3.87 20.58 10.47
CA LEU A 305 -3.77 19.23 9.94
C LEU A 305 -5.18 18.71 9.60
N MET A 306 -5.26 18.06 8.45
CA MET A 306 -6.47 17.45 7.91
C MET A 306 -6.08 16.07 7.38
N LEU A 307 -7.07 15.18 7.26
CA LEU A 307 -6.84 13.84 6.75
C LEU A 307 -6.25 13.84 5.33
N ASN A 308 -6.68 14.76 4.46
CA ASN A 308 -6.15 14.85 3.09
C ASN A 308 -4.66 15.20 3.02
N HIS A 309 -4.10 15.91 4.01
CA HIS A 309 -2.67 16.18 4.09
C HIS A 309 -1.91 14.87 4.34
N ILE A 310 -2.37 14.06 5.30
CA ILE A 310 -1.78 12.75 5.62
C ILE A 310 -1.91 11.81 4.41
N MET A 311 -3.11 11.71 3.83
CA MET A 311 -3.39 10.77 2.74
C MET A 311 -2.69 11.16 1.43
N LYS A 312 -2.49 12.45 1.15
CA LYS A 312 -1.64 12.91 0.03
C LYS A 312 -0.23 12.35 0.16
N GLU A 313 0.42 12.55 1.31
CA GLU A 313 1.80 12.13 1.51
C GLU A 313 1.95 10.61 1.56
N LYS A 314 0.97 9.91 2.16
CA LYS A 314 0.88 8.45 2.11
C LYS A 314 0.73 7.94 0.68
N TYR A 315 -0.16 8.55 -0.12
CA TYR A 315 -0.37 8.18 -1.53
C TYR A 315 0.91 8.37 -2.37
N ILE A 316 1.58 9.51 -2.24
CA ILE A 316 2.85 9.79 -2.94
C ILE A 316 3.91 8.77 -2.52
N HIS A 317 4.03 8.49 -1.21
CA HIS A 317 4.99 7.52 -0.72
C HIS A 317 4.69 6.09 -1.17
N ASN A 318 3.43 5.69 -1.19
CA ASN A 318 2.98 4.35 -1.56
C ASN A 318 2.78 4.19 -3.08
N PHE A 319 3.44 5.01 -3.91
CA PHE A 319 3.40 4.83 -5.37
C PHE A 319 3.75 3.36 -5.74
N LEU A 320 2.95 2.76 -6.62
CA LEU A 320 3.01 1.34 -7.02
C LEU A 320 2.71 0.29 -5.93
N ASN A 321 2.30 0.70 -4.73
CA ASN A 321 1.85 -0.20 -3.68
C ASN A 321 0.31 -0.38 -3.75
N PRO A 322 -0.21 -1.63 -3.73
CA PRO A 322 -1.65 -1.88 -3.77
C PRO A 322 -2.42 -1.31 -2.56
N GLU A 323 -1.72 -0.98 -1.48
CA GLU A 323 -2.30 -0.30 -0.31
C GLU A 323 -2.99 1.02 -0.67
N THR A 324 -2.53 1.74 -1.70
CA THR A 324 -3.17 2.98 -2.16
C THR A 324 -4.61 2.75 -2.61
N PHE A 325 -4.91 1.59 -3.21
CA PHE A 325 -6.27 1.23 -3.62
C PHE A 325 -7.13 0.80 -2.43
N VAL A 326 -6.53 0.20 -1.39
CA VAL A 326 -7.20 -0.05 -0.11
C VAL A 326 -7.60 1.29 0.52
N ASP A 327 -6.67 2.23 0.61
CA ASP A 327 -6.92 3.58 1.15
C ASP A 327 -8.02 4.34 0.42
N TYR A 328 -8.02 4.32 -0.92
CA TYR A 328 -9.10 4.92 -1.71
C TYR A 328 -10.46 4.36 -1.34
N ARG A 329 -10.57 3.04 -1.23
CA ARG A 329 -11.82 2.34 -0.91
C ARG A 329 -12.26 2.58 0.54
N ARG A 330 -11.33 2.64 1.50
CA ARG A 330 -11.60 2.94 2.93
C ARG A 330 -12.35 4.26 3.12
N TYR A 331 -12.07 5.23 2.27
CA TYR A 331 -12.71 6.55 2.29
C TYR A 331 -13.63 6.79 1.09
N ASN A 332 -14.11 5.72 0.45
CA ASN A 332 -15.11 5.78 -0.60
C ASN A 332 -14.74 6.73 -1.76
N PHE A 333 -13.45 6.80 -2.12
CA PHE A 333 -12.93 7.69 -3.16
C PHE A 333 -13.27 9.17 -2.95
N SER A 334 -13.48 9.58 -1.69
CA SER A 334 -13.92 10.94 -1.36
C SER A 334 -12.89 12.00 -1.76
N ASP A 335 -13.34 13.04 -2.47
CA ASP A 335 -12.53 14.21 -2.84
C ASP A 335 -12.11 15.04 -1.60
N ASP A 336 -12.83 14.90 -0.47
CA ASP A 336 -12.42 15.49 0.81
C ASP A 336 -11.10 14.90 1.31
N VAL A 337 -10.79 13.66 0.92
CA VAL A 337 -9.58 12.92 1.34
C VAL A 337 -8.54 12.86 0.23
N PHE A 338 -8.97 12.61 -1.01
CA PHE A 338 -8.11 12.45 -2.18
C PHE A 338 -8.42 13.51 -3.22
N LYS A 339 -7.89 14.71 -2.98
CA LYS A 339 -8.18 15.87 -3.81
C LYS A 339 -7.83 15.61 -5.28
N GLY A 340 -8.77 15.94 -6.16
CA GLY A 340 -8.60 15.83 -7.61
C GLY A 340 -8.70 14.41 -8.16
N LEU A 341 -9.01 13.41 -7.31
CA LEU A 341 -9.21 12.03 -7.74
C LEU A 341 -10.46 11.95 -8.61
N THR A 342 -10.27 11.58 -9.88
CA THR A 342 -11.36 11.42 -10.84
C THR A 342 -11.48 9.98 -11.30
N ILE A 343 -12.71 9.56 -11.54
CA ILE A 343 -12.97 8.28 -12.18
C ILE A 343 -12.34 8.27 -13.58
N ARG A 344 -11.91 7.09 -14.02
CA ARG A 344 -11.43 6.89 -15.39
C ARG A 344 -12.38 7.54 -16.39
N GLN A 345 -11.83 8.21 -17.40
CA GLN A 345 -12.61 8.62 -18.55
C GLN A 345 -13.07 7.40 -19.33
N GLU A 346 -14.26 7.50 -19.90
CA GLU A 346 -14.90 6.42 -20.64
C GLU A 346 -15.31 6.95 -22.00
N ALA A 347 -14.93 6.23 -23.07
CA ALA A 347 -15.29 6.59 -24.43
C ALA A 347 -16.78 6.34 -24.73
N ASP A 348 -17.42 5.42 -23.98
CA ASP A 348 -18.81 5.05 -24.13
C ASP A 348 -19.54 5.15 -22.79
N ALA A 349 -20.61 5.95 -22.76
CA ALA A 349 -21.45 6.14 -21.58
C ALA A 349 -22.32 4.91 -21.26
N ASP A 350 -22.42 3.94 -22.18
CA ASP A 350 -23.24 2.73 -22.03
C ASP A 350 -22.42 1.51 -21.54
N GLY A 351 -21.16 1.70 -21.10
CA GLY A 351 -20.34 0.62 -20.55
C GLY A 351 -20.91 0.00 -19.26
N ASP A 352 -20.69 -1.30 -19.05
CA ASP A 352 -21.26 -2.09 -17.94
C ASP A 352 -21.08 -1.46 -16.53
N PHE A 353 -20.00 -0.69 -16.35
CA PHE A 353 -19.64 -0.01 -15.09
C PHE A 353 -19.41 1.49 -15.27
N ALA A 354 -20.10 2.10 -16.24
CA ALA A 354 -19.92 3.50 -16.54
C ALA A 354 -20.20 4.38 -15.33
N GLY A 355 -19.32 5.35 -15.05
CA GLY A 355 -19.42 6.24 -13.89
C GLY A 355 -19.29 5.55 -12.52
N GLN A 356 -18.83 4.30 -12.45
CA GLN A 356 -18.67 3.55 -11.19
C GLN A 356 -17.23 3.17 -10.89
N TRP A 357 -16.83 3.36 -9.63
CA TRP A 357 -15.52 2.94 -9.14
C TRP A 357 -15.41 1.43 -9.02
N PHE A 358 -14.29 0.87 -9.47
CA PHE A 358 -13.94 -0.51 -9.13
C PHE A 358 -13.55 -0.59 -7.66
N ARG A 359 -14.00 -1.65 -7.01
CA ARG A 359 -13.84 -1.91 -5.57
C ARG A 359 -13.24 -3.27 -5.27
N ARG A 360 -13.28 -4.20 -6.23
CA ARG A 360 -12.71 -5.53 -6.13
C ARG A 360 -12.31 -6.04 -7.50
N ALA A 361 -11.39 -6.99 -7.55
CA ALA A 361 -11.09 -7.73 -8.77
C ALA A 361 -12.10 -8.87 -8.96
N ASN A 362 -12.27 -9.30 -10.20
CA ASN A 362 -12.92 -10.58 -10.49
C ASN A 362 -12.02 -11.73 -10.03
N TYR A 363 -12.63 -12.84 -9.60
CA TYR A 363 -11.89 -14.07 -9.39
C TYR A 363 -11.21 -14.53 -10.69
N PRO A 364 -10.02 -15.17 -10.60
CA PRO A 364 -9.33 -15.68 -11.78
C PRO A 364 -10.20 -16.65 -12.59
N SER A 365 -10.12 -16.56 -13.92
CA SER A 365 -10.88 -17.44 -14.82
C SER A 365 -10.55 -18.93 -14.62
N SER A 366 -9.33 -19.25 -14.20
CA SER A 366 -8.94 -20.61 -13.83
C SER A 366 -9.76 -21.15 -12.65
N GLU A 367 -10.07 -20.31 -11.67
CA GLU A 367 -10.85 -20.70 -10.49
C GLU A 367 -12.33 -20.82 -10.86
N ALA A 368 -12.85 -19.91 -11.68
CA ALA A 368 -14.20 -19.99 -12.22
C ALA A 368 -14.46 -21.30 -13.00
N ASN A 369 -13.41 -21.88 -13.61
CA ASN A 369 -13.49 -23.15 -14.32
C ASN A 369 -13.30 -24.38 -13.40
N ARG A 370 -12.38 -24.30 -12.43
CA ARG A 370 -11.97 -25.46 -11.60
C ARG A 370 -12.80 -25.63 -10.33
N ASN A 371 -13.33 -24.54 -9.77
CA ASN A 371 -14.10 -24.51 -8.54
C ASN A 371 -15.40 -23.71 -8.73
N ASN A 372 -16.06 -23.94 -9.87
CA ASN A 372 -17.15 -23.10 -10.37
C ASN A 372 -18.27 -22.86 -9.34
N ALA A 373 -18.76 -23.91 -8.68
CA ALA A 373 -19.87 -23.80 -7.74
C ALA A 373 -19.52 -22.87 -6.55
N VAL A 374 -18.29 -22.94 -6.03
CA VAL A 374 -17.83 -22.07 -4.94
C VAL A 374 -17.65 -20.63 -5.43
N VAL A 375 -17.08 -20.43 -6.62
CA VAL A 375 -16.95 -19.10 -7.23
C VAL A 375 -18.32 -18.45 -7.46
N GLN A 376 -19.27 -19.17 -8.05
CA GLN A 376 -20.62 -18.64 -8.30
C GLN A 376 -21.33 -18.25 -6.99
N ALA A 377 -21.08 -18.97 -5.89
CA ALA A 377 -21.65 -18.65 -4.59
C ALA A 377 -21.04 -17.40 -3.92
N ASN A 378 -19.85 -16.97 -4.34
CA ASN A 378 -19.09 -15.88 -3.70
C ASN A 378 -18.85 -14.66 -4.59
N GLN A 379 -18.90 -14.81 -5.91
CA GLN A 379 -18.59 -13.73 -6.85
C GLN A 379 -19.59 -12.58 -6.69
N GLN A 380 -19.07 -11.36 -6.75
CA GLN A 380 -19.83 -10.12 -6.77
C GLN A 380 -19.34 -9.26 -7.92
N SER A 381 -20.12 -8.24 -8.28
CA SER A 381 -19.71 -7.28 -9.31
C SER A 381 -18.42 -6.54 -8.88
N PRO A 382 -17.52 -6.18 -9.81
CA PRO A 382 -16.32 -5.40 -9.52
C PRO A 382 -16.56 -4.07 -8.80
N VAL A 383 -17.77 -3.52 -8.88
CA VAL A 383 -18.18 -2.24 -8.27
C VAL A 383 -18.85 -2.43 -6.89
N THR A 384 -19.00 -3.66 -6.41
CA THR A 384 -19.55 -3.95 -5.09
C THR A 384 -18.46 -3.76 -4.02
N PRO A 385 -18.69 -2.99 -2.94
CA PRO A 385 -17.70 -2.81 -1.86
C PRO A 385 -17.36 -4.11 -1.15
N VAL A 386 -16.09 -4.40 -0.83
CA VAL A 386 -15.71 -5.58 -0.01
C VAL A 386 -16.23 -5.45 1.42
N TRP A 387 -16.21 -6.53 2.21
CA TRP A 387 -16.84 -6.52 3.54
C TRP A 387 -16.39 -5.37 4.45
N TRP A 388 -15.10 -5.02 4.49
CA TRP A 388 -14.63 -3.93 5.34
C TRP A 388 -14.93 -2.53 4.80
N GLU A 389 -15.28 -2.39 3.51
CA GLU A 389 -15.70 -1.11 2.94
C GLU A 389 -17.08 -0.73 3.48
N ASN A 390 -17.28 0.56 3.72
CA ASN A 390 -18.54 1.12 4.22
C ASN A 390 -19.30 1.91 3.17
#